data_AF-A0A7R7ZJ43-F1
#
_entry.id   AF-A0A7R7ZJ43-F1
#
_cell.length_a   1.000
_cell.length_b   1.000
_cell.length_c   1.000
_cell.angle_alpha   90.00
_cell.angle_beta   90.00
_cell.angle_gamma   90.00
#
_symmetry.space_group_name_H-M   'P 1'
#
loop_
_entity.id
_entity.type
_entity.pdbx_description
1 polymer ?
#
loop_
_entity_poly.entity_id
_entity_poly.type
_entity_poly.pdbx_seq_one_letter_code
_entity_poly.pdbx_strand_id
1 'polypeptide(L)'
;MDEDWYGLSITVENLVKYKQVTQSLSSALDAGLCVSQSTGELILERQVYILQALNILVEDILEAGSSSRMSRTRPRKHVEGAHVALFTLSIDPKPEKLPPVEILACAVDQKSSLEEYIDLCRTEPAFLTHVVNTWFSSRPELVPDEKGRSMPLATDKFIRIAVFEVIHNAVIGAAVWGYLCSLLHALVDQPNDRFYWSTILHEIAEVSHFEHCRAQKLFKRYVQMASGSKFFKRVSGVYDNGTARVAMKIKPDLLTRVDPQMHYILCLCQAKLDVSQAVDWIRKLDGFHQALPTEQGNITEREFDAFCDLAVTASFIQSLSGWLKLL
;
A
#
# COMPACT_ATOMS: atom_id res chain seq x y z
N MET A 1 26.02 -16.68 21.80
CA MET A 1 26.29 -16.39 20.38
C MET A 1 25.19 -15.47 19.91
N ASP A 2 25.55 -14.32 19.35
CA ASP A 2 24.60 -13.42 18.69
C ASP A 2 23.98 -14.10 17.45
N GLU A 3 22.78 -13.66 17.06
CA GLU A 3 22.09 -14.09 15.82
C GLU A 3 22.99 -13.96 14.58
N ASP A 4 23.99 -13.07 14.62
CA ASP A 4 24.93 -12.77 13.53
C ASP A 4 25.79 -13.96 13.07
N TRP A 5 25.99 -14.98 13.91
CA TRP A 5 26.83 -16.14 13.58
C TRP A 5 26.03 -17.41 13.23
N TYR A 6 24.70 -17.33 13.31
CA TYR A 6 23.83 -18.47 13.06
C TYR A 6 23.85 -18.88 11.58
N GLY A 7 24.09 -20.17 11.30
CA GLY A 7 24.11 -20.71 9.94
C GLY A 7 25.38 -20.43 9.13
N LEU A 8 26.41 -19.81 9.72
CA LEU A 8 27.70 -19.61 9.06
C LEU A 8 28.57 -20.88 9.12
N SER A 9 29.23 -21.20 8.00
CA SER A 9 30.22 -22.26 7.91
C SER A 9 31.64 -21.70 7.95
N ILE A 10 32.53 -22.34 8.71
CA ILE A 10 33.96 -22.00 8.73
C ILE A 10 34.71 -22.98 7.84
N THR A 11 35.25 -22.49 6.73
CA THR A 11 36.11 -23.28 5.85
C THR A 11 37.56 -23.21 6.33
N VAL A 12 38.23 -24.36 6.44
CA VAL A 12 39.63 -24.43 6.89
C VAL A 12 40.51 -25.07 5.82
N GLU A 13 41.63 -24.43 5.51
CA GLU A 13 42.49 -24.77 4.35
C GLU A 13 43.29 -26.06 4.52
N ASN A 14 43.64 -26.44 5.76
CA ASN A 14 44.49 -27.61 6.00
C ASN A 14 44.23 -28.28 7.36
N LEU A 15 44.71 -29.52 7.49
CA LEU A 15 44.48 -30.36 8.67
C LEU A 15 45.07 -29.81 9.97
N VAL A 16 46.16 -29.03 9.88
CA VAL A 16 46.83 -28.41 11.03
C VAL A 16 45.99 -27.26 11.59
N LYS A 17 45.55 -26.35 10.73
CA LYS A 17 44.61 -25.28 11.11
C LYS A 17 43.29 -25.87 11.59
N TYR A 18 42.81 -26.96 10.99
CA TYR A 18 41.58 -27.62 11.44
C TYR A 18 41.69 -28.02 12.91
N LYS A 19 42.75 -28.76 13.29
CA LYS A 19 42.97 -29.15 14.70
C LYS A 19 43.07 -27.94 15.64
N GLN A 20 43.75 -26.88 15.21
CA GLN A 20 43.86 -25.64 15.99
C GLN A 20 42.50 -24.95 16.19
N VAL A 21 41.70 -24.84 15.13
CA VAL A 21 40.35 -24.24 15.17
C VAL A 21 39.42 -25.09 16.02
N THR A 22 39.40 -26.42 15.82
CA THR A 22 38.61 -27.35 16.64
C THR A 22 39.00 -27.27 18.11
N GLN A 23 40.28 -27.16 18.44
CA GLN A 23 40.73 -27.00 19.83
C GLN A 23 40.30 -25.65 20.41
N SER A 24 40.39 -24.56 19.64
CA SER A 24 39.91 -23.23 20.06
C SER A 24 38.39 -23.16 20.22
N LEU A 25 37.64 -23.98 19.49
CA LEU A 25 36.18 -24.07 19.54
C LEU A 25 35.67 -25.25 20.38
N SER A 26 36.55 -25.96 21.10
CA SER A 26 36.20 -27.16 21.87
C SER A 26 35.02 -26.93 22.82
N SER A 27 35.04 -25.85 23.60
CA SER A 27 33.92 -25.48 24.48
C SER A 27 32.60 -25.25 23.74
N ALA A 28 32.64 -24.75 22.50
CA ALA A 28 31.44 -24.54 21.68
C ALA A 28 30.95 -25.84 21.03
N LEU A 29 31.86 -26.73 20.65
CA LEU A 29 31.53 -28.08 20.14
C LEU A 29 30.90 -28.93 21.24
N ASP A 30 31.48 -28.92 22.45
CA ASP A 30 30.98 -29.66 23.61
C ASP A 30 29.61 -29.14 24.06
N ALA A 31 29.38 -27.83 23.93
CA ALA A 31 28.09 -27.20 24.19
C ALA A 31 27.06 -27.37 23.05
N GLY A 32 27.41 -28.04 21.94
CA GLY A 32 26.54 -28.22 20.77
C GLY A 32 26.23 -26.92 20.01
N LEU A 33 26.99 -25.85 20.27
CA LEU A 33 26.85 -24.54 19.65
C LEU A 33 27.51 -24.51 18.26
N CYS A 34 28.54 -25.31 18.05
CA CYS A 34 29.16 -25.56 16.75
C CYS A 34 29.00 -27.05 16.42
N VAL A 35 28.66 -27.39 15.18
CA VAL A 35 28.43 -28.78 14.76
C VAL A 35 29.21 -29.06 13.47
N SER A 36 29.39 -30.34 13.13
CA SER A 36 29.93 -30.71 11.82
C SER A 36 29.01 -30.18 10.71
N GLN A 37 29.59 -29.85 9.56
CA GLN A 37 28.82 -29.35 8.42
C GLN A 37 27.66 -30.30 8.05
N SER A 38 27.92 -31.61 7.98
CA SER A 38 26.89 -32.62 7.72
C SER A 38 25.73 -32.59 8.72
N THR A 39 26.02 -32.34 10.00
CA THR A 39 24.98 -32.20 11.03
C THR A 39 24.26 -30.86 10.89
N GLY A 40 24.99 -29.79 10.61
CA GLY A 40 24.44 -28.45 10.39
C GLY A 40 23.48 -28.41 9.21
N GLU A 41 23.83 -29.04 8.09
CA GLU A 41 22.97 -29.17 6.91
C GLU A 41 21.66 -29.88 7.25
N LEU A 42 21.70 -31.00 7.98
CA LEU A 42 20.50 -31.70 8.46
C LEU A 42 19.65 -30.86 9.42
N ILE A 43 20.28 -30.05 10.29
CA ILE A 43 19.58 -29.14 11.20
C ILE A 43 18.85 -28.05 10.39
N LEU A 44 19.54 -27.43 9.42
CA LEU A 44 18.96 -26.40 8.56
C LEU A 44 17.83 -26.97 7.70
N GLU A 45 18.04 -28.15 7.10
CA GLU A 45 17.03 -28.85 6.32
C GLU A 45 15.77 -29.14 7.17
N ARG A 46 15.95 -29.67 8.38
CA ARG A 46 14.84 -29.88 9.33
C ARG A 46 14.11 -28.58 9.64
N GLN A 47 14.83 -27.48 9.90
CA GLN A 47 14.22 -26.20 10.22
C GLN A 47 13.45 -25.62 9.04
N VAL A 48 13.99 -25.73 7.82
CA VAL A 48 13.31 -25.30 6.60
C VAL A 48 12.02 -26.08 6.39
N TYR A 49 12.05 -27.41 6.50
CA TYR A 49 10.83 -28.22 6.34
C TYR A 49 9.80 -27.96 7.44
N ILE A 50 10.23 -27.81 8.70
CA ILE A 50 9.32 -27.44 9.78
C ILE A 50 8.66 -26.10 9.50
N LEU A 51 9.43 -25.08 9.08
CA LEU A 51 8.90 -23.77 8.77
C LEU A 51 7.92 -23.82 7.59
N GLN A 52 8.24 -24.58 6.54
CA GLN A 52 7.34 -24.80 5.40
C GLN A 52 6.05 -25.49 5.84
N ALA A 53 6.14 -26.56 6.63
CA ALA A 53 4.97 -27.28 7.14
C ALA A 53 4.11 -26.40 8.05
N LEU A 54 4.72 -25.56 8.89
CA LEU A 54 4.00 -24.59 9.72
C LEU A 54 3.29 -23.52 8.88
N ASN A 55 3.94 -23.01 7.83
CA ASN A 55 3.30 -22.06 6.92
C ASN A 55 2.09 -22.68 6.21
N ILE A 56 2.23 -23.92 5.69
CA ILE A 56 1.13 -24.66 5.07
C ILE A 56 -0.01 -24.87 6.08
N LEU A 57 0.31 -25.31 7.30
CA LEU A 57 -0.70 -25.52 8.34
C LEU A 57 -1.44 -24.21 8.68
N VAL A 58 -0.73 -23.08 8.75
CA VAL A 58 -1.35 -21.77 8.98
C VAL A 58 -2.24 -21.38 7.80
N GLU A 59 -1.81 -21.58 6.56
CA GLU A 59 -2.62 -21.35 5.36
C GLU A 59 -3.90 -22.21 5.38
N ASP A 60 -3.79 -23.50 5.71
CA ASP A 60 -4.92 -24.43 5.83
C ASP A 60 -5.91 -23.98 6.91
N ILE A 61 -5.42 -23.51 8.07
CA ILE A 61 -6.27 -22.99 9.15
C ILE A 61 -7.02 -21.73 8.69
N LEU A 62 -6.32 -20.81 8.02
CA LEU A 62 -6.91 -19.58 7.51
C LEU A 62 -7.94 -19.85 6.41
N GLU A 63 -7.66 -20.80 5.51
CA GLU A 63 -8.59 -21.22 4.46
C GLU A 63 -9.83 -21.91 5.06
N ALA A 64 -9.65 -22.78 6.07
CA ALA A 64 -10.75 -23.43 6.76
C ALA A 64 -11.71 -22.43 7.43
N GLY A 65 -11.19 -21.27 7.86
CA GLY A 65 -11.98 -20.19 8.45
C GLY A 65 -12.62 -19.22 7.44
N SER A 66 -12.34 -19.32 6.14
CA SER A 66 -12.87 -18.38 5.13
C SER A 66 -14.11 -18.93 4.44
N SER A 67 -15.07 -18.04 4.14
CA SER A 67 -16.22 -18.38 3.31
C SER A 67 -15.83 -18.65 1.85
N SER A 68 -14.62 -18.24 1.43
CA SER A 68 -14.10 -18.46 0.07
C SER A 68 -13.94 -19.93 -0.28
N ARG A 69 -13.99 -20.87 0.67
CA ARG A 69 -13.99 -22.30 0.32
C ARG A 69 -15.21 -22.71 -0.51
N MET A 70 -16.30 -21.96 -0.43
CA MET A 70 -17.52 -22.13 -1.25
C MET A 70 -17.42 -21.42 -2.62
N SER A 71 -16.51 -20.45 -2.77
CA SER A 71 -16.33 -19.62 -3.97
C SER A 71 -14.87 -19.70 -4.43
N ARG A 72 -14.59 -20.31 -5.59
CA ARG A 72 -13.23 -20.40 -6.17
C ARG A 72 -12.50 -19.05 -6.36
N THR A 73 -13.21 -17.95 -6.21
CA THR A 73 -12.70 -16.58 -6.26
C THR A 73 -12.61 -15.97 -4.87
N ARG A 74 -11.44 -15.41 -4.54
CA ARG A 74 -11.18 -14.62 -3.33
C ARG A 74 -12.13 -13.41 -3.28
N PRO A 75 -12.65 -13.02 -2.10
CA PRO A 75 -13.36 -11.76 -1.93
C PRO A 75 -12.50 -10.59 -2.42
N ARG A 76 -13.10 -9.71 -3.23
CA ARG A 76 -12.44 -8.51 -3.77
C ARG A 76 -13.13 -7.27 -3.24
N LYS A 77 -12.37 -6.17 -3.19
CA LYS A 77 -12.93 -4.86 -2.95
C LYS A 77 -13.90 -4.48 -4.08
N HIS A 78 -15.04 -3.89 -3.74
CA HIS A 78 -15.97 -3.35 -4.74
C HIS A 78 -15.36 -2.12 -5.43
N VAL A 79 -15.34 -2.13 -6.76
CA VAL A 79 -14.72 -1.09 -7.61
C VAL A 79 -15.76 -0.17 -8.25
N GLU A 80 -17.05 -0.37 -7.98
CA GLU A 80 -18.15 0.36 -8.63
C GLU A 80 -18.04 1.88 -8.45
N GLY A 81 -17.80 2.34 -7.21
CA GLY A 81 -17.60 3.77 -6.92
C GLY A 81 -16.38 4.36 -7.64
N ALA A 82 -15.36 3.55 -7.93
CA ALA A 82 -14.20 3.99 -8.68
C ALA A 82 -14.48 4.10 -10.18
N HIS A 83 -15.28 3.18 -10.76
CA HIS A 83 -15.73 3.32 -12.14
C HIS A 83 -16.56 4.58 -12.34
N VAL A 84 -17.47 4.89 -11.40
CA VAL A 84 -18.23 6.14 -11.39
C VAL A 84 -17.27 7.33 -11.30
N ALA A 85 -16.32 7.31 -10.37
CA ALA A 85 -15.36 8.41 -10.21
C ALA A 85 -14.52 8.64 -11.47
N LEU A 86 -13.98 7.60 -12.09
CA LEU A 86 -13.19 7.70 -13.32
C LEU A 86 -14.05 8.23 -14.48
N PHE A 87 -15.30 7.77 -14.58
CA PHE A 87 -16.24 8.28 -15.57
C PHE A 87 -16.54 9.78 -15.39
N THR A 88 -16.85 10.22 -14.16
CA THR A 88 -17.07 11.63 -13.82
C THR A 88 -15.84 12.49 -14.12
N LEU A 89 -14.64 11.98 -13.87
CA LEU A 89 -13.39 12.70 -14.18
C LEU A 89 -13.12 12.80 -15.68
N SER A 90 -13.59 11.83 -16.46
CA SER A 90 -13.38 11.71 -17.91
C SER A 90 -14.37 12.53 -18.76
N ILE A 91 -15.53 12.89 -18.22
CA ILE A 91 -16.47 13.84 -18.84
C ILE A 91 -16.01 15.28 -18.57
N ASP A 92 -16.04 16.12 -19.62
CA ASP A 92 -15.76 17.56 -19.75
C ASP A 92 -15.13 18.28 -18.51
N PRO A 93 -14.04 19.06 -18.63
CA PRO A 93 -13.29 19.64 -17.49
C PRO A 93 -14.06 20.68 -16.67
N LYS A 94 -15.33 20.95 -17.00
CA LYS A 94 -16.21 21.75 -16.17
C LYS A 94 -16.69 20.85 -15.04
N PRO A 95 -16.47 21.21 -13.77
CA PRO A 95 -16.96 20.41 -12.66
C PRO A 95 -18.45 20.17 -12.88
N GLU A 96 -18.80 18.90 -13.10
CA GLU A 96 -20.19 18.51 -13.26
C GLU A 96 -20.92 19.02 -12.01
N LYS A 97 -21.99 19.77 -12.24
CA LYS A 97 -22.66 20.55 -11.21
C LYS A 97 -23.48 19.61 -10.34
N LEU A 98 -22.81 18.84 -9.49
CA LEU A 98 -23.49 17.92 -8.61
C LEU A 98 -24.17 18.73 -7.48
N PRO A 99 -25.48 18.55 -7.27
CA PRO A 99 -26.16 19.15 -6.13
C PRO A 99 -25.57 18.63 -4.82
N PRO A 100 -25.71 19.38 -3.70
CA PRO A 100 -25.16 19.00 -2.40
C PRO A 100 -25.54 17.58 -1.95
N VAL A 101 -26.77 17.16 -2.27
CA VAL A 101 -27.31 15.84 -1.92
C VAL A 101 -26.58 14.72 -2.66
N GLU A 102 -26.15 14.94 -3.90
CA GLU A 102 -25.40 13.94 -4.67
C GLU A 102 -23.95 13.84 -4.19
N ILE A 103 -23.32 14.97 -3.82
CA ILE A 103 -21.97 14.96 -3.21
C ILE A 103 -21.99 14.20 -1.88
N LEU A 104 -23.03 14.41 -1.08
CA LEU A 104 -23.24 13.67 0.15
C LEU A 104 -23.45 12.17 -0.12
N ALA A 105 -24.26 11.81 -1.11
CA ALA A 105 -24.45 10.41 -1.51
C ALA A 105 -23.12 9.75 -1.88
N CYS A 106 -22.27 10.41 -2.68
CA CYS A 106 -20.93 9.91 -3.00
C CYS A 106 -20.06 9.67 -1.76
N ALA A 107 -20.11 10.59 -0.78
CA ALA A 107 -19.36 10.42 0.47
C ALA A 107 -19.89 9.24 1.31
N VAL A 108 -21.21 9.06 1.36
CA VAL A 108 -21.87 7.94 2.06
C VAL A 108 -21.54 6.60 1.39
N ASP A 109 -21.56 6.54 0.07
CA ASP A 109 -21.21 5.34 -0.69
C ASP A 109 -19.74 4.96 -0.46
N GLN A 110 -18.83 5.94 -0.53
CA GLN A 110 -17.41 5.69 -0.28
C GLN A 110 -17.14 5.26 1.16
N LYS A 111 -17.82 5.87 2.13
CA LYS A 111 -17.78 5.44 3.53
C LYS A 111 -18.24 3.98 3.67
N SER A 112 -19.36 3.63 3.06
CA SER A 112 -19.93 2.27 3.13
C SER A 112 -18.98 1.23 2.52
N SER A 113 -18.38 1.52 1.37
CA SER A 113 -17.36 0.68 0.74
C SER A 113 -16.12 0.46 1.64
N LEU A 114 -15.69 1.48 2.38
CA LEU A 114 -14.59 1.36 3.34
C LEU A 114 -14.98 0.57 4.60
N GLU A 115 -16.22 0.70 5.07
CA GLU A 115 -16.76 -0.11 6.17
C GLU A 115 -16.89 -1.58 5.78
N GLU A 116 -17.33 -1.88 4.55
CA GLU A 116 -17.31 -3.24 3.98
C GLU A 116 -15.90 -3.81 3.87
N TYR A 117 -14.92 -3.01 3.44
CA TYR A 117 -13.51 -3.43 3.42
C TYR A 117 -13.00 -3.80 4.83
N ILE A 118 -13.37 -3.01 5.85
CA ILE A 118 -13.03 -3.32 7.25
C ILE A 118 -13.73 -4.58 7.73
N ASP A 119 -15.00 -4.77 7.35
CA ASP A 119 -15.74 -5.98 7.68
C ASP A 119 -15.06 -7.22 7.07
N LEU A 120 -14.69 -7.19 5.79
CA LEU A 120 -13.91 -8.26 5.15
C LEU A 120 -12.60 -8.54 5.88
N CYS A 121 -11.89 -7.52 6.36
CA CYS A 121 -10.68 -7.71 7.16
C CYS A 121 -10.96 -8.42 8.49
N ARG A 122 -12.17 -8.29 9.05
CA ARG A 122 -12.58 -8.90 10.32
C ARG A 122 -13.16 -10.31 10.15
N THR A 123 -13.92 -10.54 9.08
CA THR A 123 -14.73 -11.73 8.88
C THR A 123 -14.09 -12.75 7.94
N GLU A 124 -13.19 -12.32 7.03
CA GLU A 124 -12.58 -13.18 6.03
C GLU A 124 -11.04 -13.33 6.23
N PRO A 125 -10.57 -14.42 6.87
CA PRO A 125 -9.15 -14.62 7.15
C PRO A 125 -8.27 -14.66 5.89
N ALA A 126 -8.77 -15.24 4.80
CA ALA A 126 -8.04 -15.29 3.53
C ALA A 126 -7.86 -13.88 2.92
N PHE A 127 -8.86 -13.00 3.09
CA PHE A 127 -8.77 -11.61 2.68
C PHE A 127 -7.76 -10.86 3.54
N LEU A 128 -7.86 -10.98 4.87
CA LEU A 128 -6.93 -10.36 5.82
C LEU A 128 -5.47 -10.74 5.52
N THR A 129 -5.20 -12.03 5.37
CA THR A 129 -3.85 -12.53 5.04
C THR A 129 -3.33 -11.95 3.74
N HIS A 130 -4.19 -11.84 2.72
CA HIS A 130 -3.80 -11.23 1.45
C HIS A 130 -3.42 -9.75 1.61
N VAL A 131 -4.25 -8.94 2.28
CA VAL A 131 -3.98 -7.51 2.44
C VAL A 131 -2.76 -7.25 3.32
N VAL A 132 -2.55 -8.06 4.37
CA VAL A 132 -1.34 -8.00 5.22
C VAL A 132 -0.09 -8.33 4.41
N ASN A 133 -0.12 -9.39 3.60
CA ASN A 133 1.02 -9.76 2.75
C ASN A 133 1.30 -8.70 1.67
N THR A 134 0.27 -8.10 1.10
CA THR A 134 0.38 -6.99 0.15
C THR A 134 1.02 -5.76 0.79
N TRP A 135 0.64 -5.43 2.01
CA TRP A 135 1.26 -4.33 2.76
C TRP A 135 2.70 -4.66 3.15
N PHE A 136 2.95 -5.85 3.67
CA PHE A 136 4.28 -6.31 4.04
C PHE A 136 5.25 -6.32 2.85
N SER A 137 4.81 -6.76 1.68
CA SER A 137 5.64 -6.79 0.47
C SER A 137 5.82 -5.43 -0.21
N SER A 138 5.06 -4.40 0.21
CA SER A 138 5.15 -3.03 -0.34
C SER A 138 5.89 -2.05 0.57
N ARG A 139 6.56 -2.56 1.60
CA ARG A 139 7.29 -1.76 2.59
C ARG A 139 8.41 -0.93 1.94
N PRO A 140 8.55 0.37 2.31
CA PRO A 140 9.62 1.23 1.81
C PRO A 140 11.04 0.68 2.02
N GLU A 141 11.25 -0.10 3.08
CA GLU A 141 12.53 -0.75 3.43
C GLU A 141 13.02 -1.74 2.36
N LEU A 142 12.10 -2.30 1.57
CA LEU A 142 12.38 -3.25 0.49
C LEU A 142 12.83 -2.53 -0.80
N VAL A 143 12.58 -1.23 -0.93
CA VAL A 143 13.07 -0.44 -2.06
C VAL A 143 14.61 -0.40 -2.00
N PRO A 144 15.30 -0.73 -3.12
CA PRO A 144 16.76 -0.67 -3.16
C PRO A 144 17.28 0.73 -2.84
N ASP A 145 18.33 0.81 -2.03
CA ASP A 145 19.03 2.07 -1.75
C ASP A 145 19.92 2.53 -2.92
N GLU A 146 20.67 3.61 -2.73
CA GLU A 146 21.64 4.11 -3.72
C GLU A 146 22.70 3.07 -4.13
N LYS A 147 22.95 2.06 -3.29
CA LYS A 147 23.90 0.97 -3.54
C LYS A 147 23.22 -0.31 -4.02
N GLY A 148 21.92 -0.26 -4.32
CA GLY A 148 21.14 -1.42 -4.74
C GLY A 148 20.79 -2.39 -3.62
N ARG A 149 20.96 -2.01 -2.35
CA ARG A 149 20.70 -2.87 -1.19
C ARG A 149 19.27 -2.69 -0.71
N SER A 150 18.56 -3.79 -0.55
CA SER A 150 17.25 -3.85 0.11
C SER A 150 17.39 -4.44 1.51
N MET A 151 16.49 -4.07 2.43
CA MET A 151 16.44 -4.75 3.72
C MET A 151 15.89 -6.18 3.55
N PRO A 152 16.31 -7.14 4.40
CA PRO A 152 15.78 -8.49 4.36
C PRO A 152 14.26 -8.53 4.56
N LEU A 153 13.58 -9.38 3.78
CA LEU A 153 12.14 -9.64 3.92
C LEU A 153 11.82 -10.28 5.27
N ALA A 154 12.67 -11.18 5.75
CA ALA A 154 12.41 -12.08 6.88
C ALA A 154 12.77 -11.45 8.24
N THR A 155 11.99 -10.48 8.71
CA THR A 155 12.04 -10.11 10.14
C THR A 155 10.61 -10.01 10.70
N ASP A 156 10.35 -10.79 11.76
CA ASP A 156 9.05 -10.85 12.46
C ASP A 156 8.55 -9.46 12.88
N LYS A 157 9.51 -8.57 13.19
CA LYS A 157 9.29 -7.15 13.48
C LYS A 157 8.29 -6.50 12.52
N PHE A 158 8.39 -6.77 11.22
CA PHE A 158 7.56 -6.09 10.23
C PHE A 158 6.24 -6.78 9.92
N ILE A 159 6.07 -8.06 10.27
CA ILE A 159 4.78 -8.75 10.08
C ILE A 159 3.75 -8.12 11.01
N ARG A 160 4.10 -7.97 12.29
CA ARG A 160 3.24 -7.34 13.30
C ARG A 160 2.88 -5.89 12.93
N ILE A 161 3.87 -5.14 12.45
CA ILE A 161 3.66 -3.76 11.96
C ILE A 161 2.73 -3.76 10.75
N ALA A 162 2.90 -4.67 9.79
CA ALA A 162 2.05 -4.73 8.61
C ALA A 162 0.59 -5.03 8.98
N VAL A 163 0.34 -5.96 9.91
CA VAL A 163 -1.01 -6.24 10.42
C VAL A 163 -1.64 -4.97 11.00
N PHE A 164 -0.92 -4.29 11.90
CA PHE A 164 -1.43 -3.06 12.51
C PHE A 164 -1.67 -1.96 11.47
N GLU A 165 -0.70 -1.69 10.61
CA GLU A 165 -0.76 -0.58 9.65
C GLU A 165 -1.86 -0.75 8.60
N VAL A 166 -2.12 -1.98 8.13
CA VAL A 166 -3.24 -2.24 7.20
C VAL A 166 -4.58 -1.89 7.84
N ILE A 167 -4.83 -2.43 9.03
CA ILE A 167 -6.10 -2.21 9.75
C ILE A 167 -6.23 -0.73 10.12
N HIS A 168 -5.16 -0.14 10.64
CA HIS A 168 -5.12 1.28 10.99
C HIS A 168 -5.40 2.17 9.77
N ASN A 169 -4.81 1.88 8.62
CA ASN A 169 -5.05 2.65 7.40
C ASN A 169 -6.50 2.51 6.88
N ALA A 170 -7.07 1.31 6.95
CA ALA A 170 -8.47 1.07 6.61
C ALA A 170 -9.43 1.85 7.53
N VAL A 171 -9.20 1.77 8.84
CA VAL A 171 -9.99 2.47 9.87
C VAL A 171 -9.88 3.99 9.71
N ILE A 172 -8.69 4.53 9.47
CA ILE A 172 -8.53 5.98 9.20
C ILE A 172 -9.35 6.38 7.99
N GLY A 173 -9.30 5.62 6.89
CA GLY A 173 -10.10 5.92 5.70
C GLY A 173 -11.59 6.01 6.05
N ALA A 174 -12.16 4.98 6.67
CA ALA A 174 -13.57 4.97 7.05
C ALA A 174 -13.94 6.12 8.02
N ALA A 175 -13.06 6.42 8.99
CA ALA A 175 -13.28 7.51 9.95
C ALA A 175 -13.26 8.88 9.27
N VAL A 176 -12.33 9.12 8.35
CA VAL A 176 -12.23 10.37 7.58
C VAL A 176 -13.47 10.57 6.71
N TRP A 177 -13.90 9.56 5.97
CA TRP A 177 -15.12 9.63 5.15
C TRP A 177 -16.39 9.76 6.01
N GLY A 178 -16.44 9.11 7.17
CA GLY A 178 -17.52 9.30 8.14
C GLY A 178 -17.57 10.73 8.71
N TYR A 179 -16.40 11.34 8.94
CA TYR A 179 -16.31 12.73 9.36
C TYR A 179 -16.76 13.69 8.25
N LEU A 180 -16.31 13.47 7.01
CA LEU A 180 -16.76 14.23 5.84
C LEU A 180 -18.29 14.15 5.67
N CYS A 181 -18.90 12.98 5.82
CA CYS A 181 -20.37 12.85 5.79
C CYS A 181 -21.05 13.71 6.86
N SER A 182 -20.50 13.72 8.07
CA SER A 182 -21.04 14.51 9.19
C SER A 182 -20.93 16.01 8.93
N LEU A 183 -19.82 16.47 8.36
CA LEU A 183 -19.63 17.86 7.98
C LEU A 183 -20.55 18.27 6.82
N LEU A 184 -20.75 17.39 5.84
CA LEU A 184 -21.67 17.64 4.72
C LEU A 184 -23.13 17.69 5.18
N HIS A 185 -23.56 16.79 6.07
CA HIS A 185 -24.88 16.89 6.72
C HIS A 185 -25.06 18.23 7.43
N ALA A 186 -24.07 18.65 8.22
CA ALA A 186 -24.10 19.93 8.92
C ALA A 186 -24.27 21.14 7.97
N LEU A 187 -23.68 21.09 6.77
CA LEU A 187 -23.88 22.12 5.73
C LEU A 187 -25.27 22.07 5.12
N VAL A 188 -25.81 20.88 4.85
CA VAL A 188 -27.14 20.73 4.25
C VAL A 188 -28.23 21.16 5.24
N ASP A 189 -28.08 20.86 6.53
CA ASP A 189 -29.12 21.06 7.54
C ASP A 189 -29.19 22.48 8.13
N GLN A 190 -28.10 23.27 8.09
CA GLN A 190 -28.06 24.60 8.73
C GLN A 190 -27.62 25.74 7.79
N PRO A 191 -28.51 26.26 6.92
CA PRO A 191 -28.13 27.20 5.86
C PRO A 191 -27.86 28.67 6.27
N ASN A 192 -28.05 29.09 7.54
CA ASN A 192 -28.21 30.51 7.87
C ASN A 192 -27.09 31.20 8.70
N ASP A 193 -26.03 30.51 9.11
CA ASP A 193 -24.89 31.14 9.82
C ASP A 193 -23.61 31.13 8.95
N ARG A 194 -23.24 32.31 8.45
CA ARG A 194 -22.08 32.49 7.57
C ARG A 194 -20.74 32.14 8.24
N PHE A 195 -20.58 32.40 9.53
CA PHE A 195 -19.33 32.08 10.23
C PHE A 195 -19.23 30.57 10.46
N TYR A 196 -20.32 29.94 10.87
CA TYR A 196 -20.42 28.50 10.98
C TYR A 196 -20.11 27.81 9.64
N TRP A 197 -20.71 28.28 8.54
CA TRP A 197 -20.42 27.78 7.19
C TRP A 197 -18.94 27.89 6.82
N SER A 198 -18.32 29.05 7.05
CA SER A 198 -16.91 29.24 6.73
C SER A 198 -16.00 28.27 7.50
N THR A 199 -16.32 27.98 8.76
CA THR A 199 -15.56 27.03 9.57
C THR A 199 -15.73 25.60 9.05
N ILE A 200 -16.96 25.17 8.77
CA ILE A 200 -17.22 23.82 8.26
C ILE A 200 -16.58 23.63 6.88
N LEU A 201 -16.67 24.61 5.99
CA LEU A 201 -16.04 24.56 4.68
C LEU A 201 -14.52 24.47 4.75
N HIS A 202 -13.90 25.22 5.67
CA HIS A 202 -12.47 25.11 5.90
C HIS A 202 -12.09 23.71 6.40
N GLU A 203 -12.83 23.16 7.35
CA GLU A 203 -12.60 21.81 7.87
C GLU A 203 -12.75 20.75 6.78
N ILE A 204 -13.78 20.82 5.94
CA ILE A 204 -13.94 19.89 4.81
C ILE A 204 -12.75 19.99 3.86
N ALA A 205 -12.24 21.19 3.57
CA ALA A 205 -11.09 21.37 2.69
C ALA A 205 -9.83 20.71 3.28
N GLU A 206 -9.55 20.90 4.57
CA GLU A 206 -8.41 20.31 5.27
C GLU A 206 -8.52 18.77 5.32
N VAL A 207 -9.69 18.24 5.72
CA VAL A 207 -9.94 16.79 5.80
C VAL A 207 -9.86 16.13 4.43
N SER A 208 -10.37 16.79 3.39
CA SER A 208 -10.29 16.26 2.02
C SER A 208 -8.86 16.28 1.49
N HIS A 209 -8.09 17.33 1.80
CA HIS A 209 -6.67 17.39 1.44
C HIS A 209 -5.86 16.31 2.17
N PHE A 210 -6.16 16.08 3.45
CA PHE A 210 -5.57 14.99 4.23
C PHE A 210 -5.83 13.62 3.58
N GLU A 211 -7.08 13.36 3.19
CA GLU A 211 -7.47 12.11 2.54
C GLU A 211 -6.80 11.93 1.19
N HIS A 212 -6.72 13.00 0.39
CA HIS A 212 -6.01 12.99 -0.89
C HIS A 212 -4.54 12.62 -0.70
N CYS A 213 -3.86 13.24 0.26
CA CYS A 213 -2.48 12.92 0.59
C CYS A 213 -2.32 11.46 1.07
N ARG A 214 -3.28 10.94 1.84
CA ARG A 214 -3.28 9.54 2.30
C ARG A 214 -3.42 8.56 1.13
N ALA A 215 -4.42 8.76 0.28
CA ALA A 215 -4.66 7.93 -0.91
C ALA A 215 -3.47 7.97 -1.87
N GLN A 216 -2.89 9.15 -2.10
CA GLN A 216 -1.70 9.31 -2.95
C GLN A 216 -0.47 8.58 -2.39
N LYS A 217 -0.23 8.68 -1.08
CA LYS A 217 0.87 7.94 -0.42
C LYS A 217 0.68 6.43 -0.55
N LEU A 218 -0.56 5.94 -0.44
CA LEU A 218 -0.87 4.53 -0.62
C LEU A 218 -0.63 4.08 -2.07
N PHE A 219 -1.07 4.87 -3.05
CA PHE A 219 -0.78 4.61 -4.47
C PHE A 219 0.72 4.54 -4.73
N LYS A 220 1.49 5.54 -4.29
CA LYS A 220 2.95 5.56 -4.39
C LYS A 220 3.60 4.34 -3.73
N ARG A 221 3.09 3.90 -2.57
CA ARG A 221 3.60 2.73 -1.84
C ARG A 221 3.54 1.46 -2.68
N TYR A 222 2.46 1.24 -3.43
CA TYR A 222 2.35 0.07 -4.29
C TYR A 222 3.17 0.22 -5.57
N VAL A 223 3.12 1.40 -6.19
CA VAL A 223 3.88 1.69 -7.42
C VAL A 223 5.39 1.49 -7.21
N GLN A 224 5.95 1.99 -6.12
CA GLN A 224 7.39 1.90 -5.85
C GLN A 224 7.90 0.47 -5.65
N MET A 225 7.02 -0.51 -5.41
CA MET A 225 7.36 -1.92 -5.21
C MET A 225 6.82 -2.83 -6.33
N ALA A 226 6.22 -2.27 -7.37
CA ALA A 226 5.65 -2.99 -8.50
C ALA A 226 6.12 -2.38 -9.82
N SER A 227 5.21 -1.87 -10.66
CA SER A 227 5.50 -1.33 -11.99
C SER A 227 6.58 -0.23 -11.95
N GLY A 228 6.55 0.61 -10.91
CA GLY A 228 7.45 1.72 -10.72
C GLY A 228 8.81 1.40 -10.07
N SER A 229 9.07 0.15 -9.66
CA SER A 229 10.22 -0.23 -8.81
C SER A 229 11.58 0.26 -9.30
N LYS A 230 11.80 0.32 -10.61
CA LYS A 230 13.06 0.80 -11.21
C LYS A 230 13.28 2.30 -11.02
N PHE A 231 12.21 3.08 -10.81
CA PHE A 231 12.21 4.54 -10.76
C PHE A 231 12.28 5.12 -9.35
N PHE A 232 12.29 4.28 -8.32
CA PHE A 232 12.41 4.71 -6.92
C PHE A 232 13.70 4.19 -6.29
N LYS A 233 14.23 4.96 -5.34
CA LYS A 233 15.32 4.57 -4.44
C LYS A 233 14.97 4.92 -3.00
N ARG A 234 15.36 4.05 -2.08
CA ARG A 234 15.36 4.37 -0.65
C ARG A 234 16.57 5.25 -0.33
N VAL A 235 16.36 6.30 0.45
CA VAL A 235 17.44 7.17 0.92
C VAL A 235 18.06 6.54 2.16
N SER A 236 19.31 6.08 2.05
CA SER A 236 19.98 5.37 3.14
C SER A 236 20.05 6.20 4.43
N GLY A 237 19.53 5.66 5.53
CA GLY A 237 19.61 6.25 6.88
C GLY A 237 18.63 7.39 7.15
N VAL A 238 17.74 7.72 6.21
CA VAL A 238 16.75 8.79 6.37
C VAL A 238 15.36 8.19 6.56
N TYR A 239 14.68 8.62 7.63
CA TYR A 239 13.35 8.15 7.99
C TYR A 239 12.40 9.32 8.20
N ASP A 240 11.18 9.18 7.66
CA ASP A 240 10.06 10.09 7.84
C ASP A 240 9.11 9.47 8.86
N ASN A 241 9.09 10.00 10.09
CA ASN A 241 8.27 9.48 11.19
C ASN A 241 8.43 7.96 11.38
N GLY A 242 9.66 7.46 11.31
CA GLY A 242 9.97 6.03 11.48
C GLY A 242 9.84 5.17 10.21
N THR A 243 9.33 5.73 9.10
CA THR A 243 9.24 5.04 7.80
C THR A 243 10.44 5.39 6.92
N ALA A 244 11.06 4.42 6.25
CA ALA A 244 12.20 4.72 5.37
C ALA A 244 11.80 5.68 4.23
N ARG A 245 12.59 6.75 4.02
CA ARG A 245 12.31 7.75 2.98
C ARG A 245 12.62 7.18 1.60
N VAL A 246 11.68 7.33 0.66
CA VAL A 246 11.83 6.90 -0.74
C VAL A 246 11.69 8.08 -1.70
N ALA A 247 12.69 8.25 -2.56
CA ALA A 247 12.79 9.30 -3.56
C ALA A 247 12.70 8.72 -4.98
N MET A 248 12.11 9.50 -5.89
CA MET A 248 12.09 9.18 -7.31
C MET A 248 13.46 9.47 -7.94
N LYS A 249 13.97 8.57 -8.79
CA LYS A 249 15.28 8.66 -9.45
C LYS A 249 15.27 9.56 -10.68
N ILE A 250 14.12 9.71 -11.32
CA ILE A 250 13.99 10.39 -12.61
C ILE A 250 12.91 11.49 -12.54
N LYS A 251 12.95 12.41 -13.51
CA LYS A 251 11.82 13.29 -13.79
C LYS A 251 10.84 12.54 -14.70
N PRO A 252 9.53 12.50 -14.39
CA PRO A 252 8.56 11.78 -15.21
C PRO A 252 8.54 12.20 -16.69
N ASP A 253 8.83 13.47 -16.99
CA ASP A 253 8.85 14.02 -18.37
C ASP A 253 9.80 13.29 -19.33
N LEU A 254 10.79 12.57 -18.79
CA LEU A 254 11.71 11.76 -19.60
C LEU A 254 11.03 10.52 -20.21
N LEU A 255 9.88 10.10 -19.65
CA LEU A 255 9.15 8.92 -20.10
C LEU A 255 8.01 9.22 -21.06
N THR A 256 7.64 10.49 -21.29
CA THR A 256 6.44 10.87 -22.06
C THR A 256 6.33 10.19 -23.43
N ARG A 257 7.46 9.93 -24.11
CA ARG A 257 7.50 9.25 -25.42
C ARG A 257 7.87 7.77 -25.37
N VAL A 258 8.52 7.33 -24.29
CA VAL A 258 9.08 5.97 -24.18
C VAL A 258 8.10 5.04 -23.50
N ASP A 259 7.49 5.53 -22.43
CA ASP A 259 6.52 4.81 -21.62
C ASP A 259 5.49 5.82 -21.07
N PRO A 260 4.46 6.15 -21.88
CA PRO A 260 3.44 7.11 -21.50
C PRO A 260 2.65 6.70 -20.25
N GLN A 261 2.42 5.39 -20.06
CA GLN A 261 1.73 4.88 -18.88
C GLN A 261 2.53 5.20 -17.62
N MET A 262 3.81 4.84 -17.62
CA MET A 262 4.69 5.11 -16.48
C MET A 262 4.90 6.61 -16.27
N HIS A 263 4.91 7.42 -17.33
CA HIS A 263 4.90 8.87 -17.21
C HIS A 263 3.72 9.36 -16.34
N TYR A 264 2.49 8.94 -16.64
CA TYR A 264 1.31 9.33 -15.87
C TYR A 264 1.34 8.79 -14.43
N ILE A 265 1.71 7.52 -14.24
CA ILE A 265 1.84 6.89 -12.91
C ILE A 265 2.85 7.65 -12.03
N LEU A 266 4.02 8.00 -12.57
CA LEU A 266 5.04 8.70 -11.80
C LEU A 266 4.64 10.15 -11.51
N CYS A 267 3.92 10.82 -12.42
CA CYS A 267 3.34 12.14 -12.13
C CYS A 267 2.40 12.10 -10.91
N LEU A 268 1.55 11.07 -10.81
CA LEU A 268 0.68 10.84 -9.66
C LEU A 268 1.45 10.55 -8.35
N CYS A 269 2.71 10.12 -8.42
CA CYS A 269 3.54 9.82 -7.26
C CYS A 269 4.38 11.00 -6.74
N GLN A 270 4.25 12.19 -7.34
CA GLN A 270 5.04 13.37 -6.95
C GLN A 270 4.60 13.94 -5.60
N ALA A 271 5.57 14.35 -4.76
CA ALA A 271 5.30 14.80 -3.39
C ALA A 271 4.53 16.14 -3.27
N LYS A 272 4.47 16.94 -4.33
CA LYS A 272 3.75 18.22 -4.38
C LYS A 272 2.75 18.22 -5.52
N LEU A 273 1.88 17.21 -5.51
CA LEU A 273 0.80 17.12 -6.48
C LEU A 273 -0.44 17.79 -5.87
N ASP A 274 -0.90 18.87 -6.51
CA ASP A 274 -2.19 19.46 -6.17
C ASP A 274 -3.33 18.58 -6.72
N VAL A 275 -4.51 18.68 -6.11
CA VAL A 275 -5.69 17.90 -6.51
C VAL A 275 -6.06 18.17 -7.97
N SER A 276 -5.97 19.42 -8.43
CA SER A 276 -6.24 19.76 -9.83
C SER A 276 -5.30 19.05 -10.81
N GLN A 277 -4.02 18.96 -10.45
CA GLN A 277 -3.02 18.23 -11.22
C GLN A 277 -3.26 16.72 -11.15
N ALA A 278 -3.64 16.20 -9.98
CA ALA A 278 -3.97 14.80 -9.80
C ALA A 278 -5.13 14.38 -10.71
N VAL A 279 -6.21 15.17 -10.74
CA VAL A 279 -7.35 14.98 -11.66
C VAL A 279 -6.89 14.88 -13.12
N ASP A 280 -6.01 15.80 -13.57
CA ASP A 280 -5.53 15.79 -14.94
C ASP A 280 -4.70 14.55 -15.27
N TRP A 281 -3.86 14.08 -14.34
CA TRP A 281 -3.08 12.86 -14.55
C TRP A 281 -3.92 11.59 -14.43
N ILE A 282 -4.93 11.55 -13.55
CA ILE A 282 -5.90 10.45 -13.47
C ILE A 282 -6.64 10.33 -14.80
N ARG A 283 -7.15 11.44 -15.34
CA ARG A 283 -7.86 11.45 -16.64
C ARG A 283 -6.96 10.96 -17.78
N LYS A 284 -5.70 11.40 -17.82
CA LYS A 284 -4.75 10.94 -18.84
C LYS A 284 -4.45 9.45 -18.73
N LEU A 285 -4.30 8.93 -17.51
CA LEU A 285 -4.05 7.50 -17.28
C LEU A 285 -5.28 6.65 -17.60
N ASP A 286 -6.45 7.04 -17.13
CA ASP A 286 -7.73 6.36 -17.43
C ASP A 286 -8.01 6.37 -18.93
N GLY A 287 -7.93 7.53 -19.58
CA GLY A 287 -8.09 7.64 -21.03
C GLY A 287 -7.06 6.80 -21.82
N PHE A 288 -5.84 6.67 -21.30
CA PHE A 288 -4.83 5.79 -21.88
C PHE A 288 -5.22 4.30 -21.74
N HIS A 289 -5.72 3.87 -20.58
CA HIS A 289 -6.22 2.50 -20.38
C HIS A 289 -7.46 2.20 -21.21
N GLN A 290 -8.38 3.14 -21.36
CA GLN A 290 -9.56 2.99 -22.22
C GLN A 290 -9.17 2.85 -23.70
N ALA A 291 -8.19 3.62 -24.16
CA ALA A 291 -7.69 3.54 -25.52
C ALA A 291 -6.86 2.26 -25.77
N LEU A 292 -6.13 1.79 -24.77
CA LEU A 292 -5.27 0.61 -24.83
C LEU A 292 -5.51 -0.32 -23.62
N PRO A 293 -6.60 -1.11 -23.61
CA PRO A 293 -6.95 -1.97 -22.46
C PRO A 293 -5.87 -3.00 -22.10
N THR A 294 -5.05 -3.42 -23.08
CA THR A 294 -3.92 -4.31 -22.85
C THR A 294 -2.88 -3.71 -21.90
N GLU A 295 -2.72 -2.38 -21.93
CA GLU A 295 -1.77 -1.69 -21.06
C GLU A 295 -2.27 -1.64 -19.61
N GLN A 296 -3.58 -1.71 -19.36
CA GLN A 296 -4.10 -1.80 -17.98
C GLN A 296 -3.56 -3.05 -17.28
N GLY A 297 -3.35 -4.14 -18.02
CA GLY A 297 -2.74 -5.38 -17.50
C GLY A 297 -1.28 -5.25 -17.05
N ASN A 298 -0.60 -4.14 -17.39
CA ASN A 298 0.77 -3.87 -16.94
C ASN A 298 0.84 -3.33 -15.50
N ILE A 299 -0.31 -2.94 -14.93
CA ILE A 299 -0.45 -2.49 -13.55
C ILE A 299 -0.96 -3.65 -12.70
N THR A 300 -0.39 -3.84 -11.51
CA THR A 300 -0.83 -4.89 -10.58
C THR A 300 -2.19 -4.55 -9.96
N GLU A 301 -2.97 -5.57 -9.56
CA GLU A 301 -4.28 -5.39 -8.89
C GLU A 301 -4.21 -4.39 -7.73
N ARG A 302 -3.20 -4.50 -6.86
CA ARG A 302 -2.98 -3.58 -5.73
C ARG A 302 -2.69 -2.12 -6.16
N GLU A 303 -2.00 -1.92 -7.27
CA GLU A 303 -1.73 -0.57 -7.79
C GLU A 303 -3.01 0.02 -8.37
N PHE A 304 -3.80 -0.79 -9.08
CA PHE A 304 -5.08 -0.38 -9.64
C PHE A 304 -6.11 -0.06 -8.55
N ASP A 305 -6.20 -0.87 -7.49
CA ASP A 305 -7.08 -0.60 -6.35
C ASP A 305 -6.73 0.73 -5.65
N ALA A 306 -5.45 1.02 -5.46
CA ALA A 306 -5.03 2.29 -4.87
C ALA A 306 -5.18 3.48 -5.84
N PHE A 307 -5.07 3.25 -7.14
CA PHE A 307 -5.41 4.25 -8.15
C PHE A 307 -6.89 4.60 -8.10
N CYS A 308 -7.76 3.58 -7.95
CA CYS A 308 -9.20 3.74 -7.78
C CYS A 308 -9.53 4.58 -6.54
N ASP A 309 -8.90 4.31 -5.39
CA ASP A 309 -9.09 5.12 -4.17
C ASP A 309 -8.67 6.59 -4.36
N LEU A 310 -7.55 6.81 -5.06
CA LEU A 310 -7.08 8.15 -5.39
C LEU A 310 -8.06 8.87 -6.34
N ALA A 311 -8.61 8.15 -7.32
CA ALA A 311 -9.59 8.68 -8.26
C ALA A 311 -10.91 9.07 -7.58
N VAL A 312 -11.45 8.23 -6.69
CA VAL A 312 -12.66 8.55 -5.90
C VAL A 312 -12.42 9.81 -5.07
N THR A 313 -11.28 9.89 -4.38
CA THR A 313 -10.94 11.04 -3.55
C THR A 313 -10.79 12.32 -4.38
N ALA A 314 -10.08 12.26 -5.51
CA ALA A 314 -9.89 13.41 -6.39
C ALA A 314 -11.20 13.88 -7.04
N SER A 315 -12.05 12.94 -7.46
CA SER A 315 -13.37 13.21 -8.03
C SER A 315 -14.28 13.90 -7.01
N PHE A 316 -14.34 13.38 -5.79
CA PHE A 316 -15.09 14.01 -4.70
C PHE A 316 -14.65 15.46 -4.46
N ILE A 317 -13.34 15.74 -4.39
CA ILE A 317 -12.82 17.10 -4.17
C ILE A 317 -13.14 18.02 -5.36
N GLN A 318 -13.05 17.52 -6.58
CA GLN A 318 -13.40 18.29 -7.77
C GLN A 318 -14.89 18.68 -7.76
N SER A 319 -15.77 17.73 -7.42
CA SER A 319 -17.21 17.93 -7.29
C SER A 319 -17.55 18.91 -6.18
N LEU A 320 -16.94 18.75 -5.00
CA LEU A 320 -17.07 19.69 -3.88
C LEU A 320 -16.63 21.10 -4.28
N SER A 321 -15.47 21.23 -4.94
CA SER A 321 -14.97 22.53 -5.42
C SER A 321 -15.89 23.16 -6.47
N GLY A 322 -16.56 22.33 -7.28
CA GLY A 322 -17.61 22.75 -8.20
C GLY A 322 -18.81 23.35 -7.49
N TRP A 323 -19.30 22.66 -6.45
CA TRP A 323 -20.41 23.14 -5.62
C TRP A 323 -20.08 24.43 -4.88
N LEU A 324 -18.89 24.55 -4.30
CA LEU A 324 -18.49 25.74 -3.54
C LEU A 324 -18.43 27.01 -4.39
N LYS A 325 -18.15 26.89 -5.69
CA LYS A 325 -18.19 28.02 -6.63
C LYS A 325 -19.61 28.54 -6.91
N LEU A 326 -20.65 27.82 -6.47
CA LEU A 326 -22.06 28.19 -6.67
C LEU A 326 -22.65 28.95 -5.47
N LEU A 327 -21.98 28.95 -4.32
CA LEU A 327 -22.37 29.69 -3.10
C LEU A 327 -21.81 31.13 -3.12
#